data_AF-A0A7X7TXL6-F1
#
_entry.id   AF-A0A7X7TXL6-F1
#
_cell.length_a   1.000
_cell.length_b   1.000
_cell.length_c   1.000
_cell.angle_alpha   90.00
_cell.angle_beta   90.00
_cell.angle_gamma   90.00
#
_symmetry.space_group_name_H-M   'P 1'
#
loop_
_entity.id
_entity.type
_entity.pdbx_description
1 polymer ?
#
loop_
_entity_poly.entity_id
_entity_poly.type
_entity_poly.pdbx_seq_one_letter_code
_entity_poly.pdbx_strand_id
1 'polypeptide(L)'
;MAIKYLTKTVMLEGKGNVLIRPAKLIDARRIQVLYTEVYGSSYSIPIITDSEKMKKAITSDEYYWLVAEYNGKIVASLVYSIDFKGRISKAFGAVVSAEFRKHDIAYTMMKLILDDITQNQKLVDVIYATTRTTSYGPQKLTESLGFLKLGIFPNTHKVAENETHCFTEYITEAGLKRRKKVPVIIPEILPFYEIALKQINLEKPVTSDVKSIYSNHKQRIPVIDFEVITAQNFVKRRYETVKSNSFFNHAYMPFHEPNIILVSKDGKTEVYMSYNPKDKYSVIMGGFTNAEPAVILESVALKMQEINMSYVEILFDAYSPELQRAAIDARFIPSGYFIAAKLNGGERRDCIVFSRTFDILDFSNVKLSSLYRSFLREYIKLWRENYIEVVFE
;
A
#
# COMPACT_ATOMS: atom_id res chain seq x y z
N MET A 1 -15.29 -22.80 -3.37
CA MET A 1 -16.77 -22.77 -3.45
C MET A 1 -17.16 -21.64 -4.42
N ALA A 2 -18.15 -21.83 -5.31
CA ALA A 2 -18.80 -20.84 -6.21
C ALA A 2 -17.96 -19.90 -7.13
N ILE A 3 -17.05 -20.43 -7.97
CA ILE A 3 -16.29 -19.67 -9.00
C ILE A 3 -17.13 -19.27 -10.25
N LYS A 4 -18.40 -19.72 -10.36
CA LYS A 4 -19.21 -19.57 -11.59
C LYS A 4 -19.58 -18.12 -11.95
N TYR A 5 -19.62 -17.20 -10.99
CA TYR A 5 -20.13 -15.83 -11.20
C TYR A 5 -19.13 -14.84 -11.82
N LEU A 6 -17.87 -15.24 -11.99
CA LEU A 6 -16.81 -14.37 -12.52
C LEU A 6 -16.55 -14.58 -14.02
N THR A 7 -17.38 -15.37 -14.70
CA THR A 7 -17.28 -15.57 -16.15
C THR A 7 -18.26 -14.66 -16.88
N LYS A 8 -17.77 -13.87 -17.82
CA LYS A 8 -18.58 -12.94 -18.60
C LYS A 8 -18.02 -12.75 -20.00
N THR A 9 -18.88 -12.84 -21.01
CA THR A 9 -18.53 -12.47 -22.38
C THR A 9 -18.88 -11.01 -22.62
N VAL A 10 -17.94 -10.26 -23.21
CA VAL A 10 -18.13 -8.85 -23.59
C VAL A 10 -17.96 -8.74 -25.10
N MET A 11 -18.95 -8.15 -25.78
CA MET A 11 -18.86 -7.82 -27.20
C MET A 11 -18.09 -6.51 -27.36
N LEU A 12 -16.99 -6.55 -28.08
CA LEU A 12 -16.22 -5.37 -28.44
C LEU A 12 -16.55 -4.95 -29.87
N GLU A 13 -16.98 -3.70 -30.04
CA GLU A 13 -17.21 -3.11 -31.35
C GLU A 13 -15.94 -3.23 -32.22
N GLY A 14 -16.09 -3.79 -33.42
CA GLY A 14 -14.99 -4.00 -34.36
C GLY A 14 -14.00 -5.12 -34.00
N LYS A 15 -14.13 -5.78 -32.85
CA LYS A 15 -13.22 -6.85 -32.39
C LYS A 15 -13.92 -8.15 -32.04
N GLY A 16 -15.23 -8.18 -31.79
CA GLY A 16 -15.97 -9.40 -31.47
C GLY A 16 -15.95 -9.79 -29.99
N ASN A 17 -16.11 -11.07 -29.69
CA ASN A 17 -16.30 -11.58 -28.33
C ASN A 17 -14.98 -11.69 -27.54
N VAL A 18 -14.96 -11.10 -26.35
CA VAL A 18 -13.90 -11.31 -25.35
C VAL A 18 -14.49 -12.04 -24.14
N LEU A 19 -13.89 -13.17 -23.77
CA LEU A 19 -14.29 -13.98 -22.62
C LEU A 19 -13.48 -13.57 -21.39
N ILE A 20 -14.12 -12.99 -20.40
CA ILE A 20 -13.56 -12.81 -19.06
C ILE A 20 -13.84 -14.07 -18.26
N ARG A 21 -12.80 -14.64 -17.63
CA ARG A 21 -12.89 -15.85 -16.81
C ARG A 21 -11.79 -15.89 -15.75
N PRO A 22 -11.92 -16.73 -14.72
CA PRO A 22 -10.82 -17.08 -13.83
C PRO A 22 -9.58 -17.58 -14.60
N ALA A 23 -8.41 -17.19 -14.11
CA ALA A 23 -7.13 -17.66 -14.60
C ALA A 23 -6.95 -19.14 -14.28
N LYS A 24 -6.28 -19.85 -15.18
CA LYS A 24 -5.86 -21.25 -15.02
C LYS A 24 -4.34 -21.32 -15.08
N LEU A 25 -3.76 -22.40 -14.56
CA LEU A 25 -2.31 -22.58 -14.56
C LEU A 25 -1.69 -22.51 -15.97
N ILE A 26 -2.42 -22.96 -17.00
CA ILE A 26 -1.98 -22.87 -18.40
C ILE A 26 -1.85 -21.41 -18.89
N ASP A 27 -2.55 -20.46 -18.27
CA ASP A 27 -2.49 -19.04 -18.64
C ASP A 27 -1.24 -18.34 -18.08
N ALA A 28 -0.58 -18.93 -17.07
CA ALA A 28 0.47 -18.29 -16.28
C ALA A 28 1.57 -17.66 -17.16
N ARG A 29 2.10 -18.42 -18.13
CA ARG A 29 3.16 -17.94 -19.01
C ARG A 29 2.68 -16.77 -19.87
N ARG A 30 1.47 -16.83 -20.41
CA ARG A 30 0.93 -15.76 -21.26
C ARG A 30 0.63 -14.50 -20.43
N ILE A 31 0.18 -14.65 -19.18
CA ILE A 31 0.01 -13.52 -18.24
C ILE A 31 1.35 -12.82 -18.03
N GLN A 32 2.42 -13.54 -17.72
CA GLN A 32 3.76 -12.96 -17.56
C GLN A 32 4.20 -12.17 -18.80
N VAL A 33 4.06 -12.78 -19.99
CA VAL A 33 4.40 -12.13 -21.25
C VAL A 33 3.59 -10.84 -21.44
N LEU A 34 2.30 -10.84 -21.14
CA LEU A 34 1.44 -9.65 -21.25
C LEU A 34 1.90 -8.52 -20.31
N TYR A 35 2.29 -8.82 -19.07
CA TYR A 35 2.84 -7.82 -18.16
C TYR A 35 4.16 -7.25 -18.69
N THR A 36 5.04 -8.09 -19.23
CA THR A 36 6.30 -7.63 -19.85
C THR A 36 6.06 -6.80 -21.11
N GLU A 37 5.10 -7.16 -21.96
CA GLU A 37 4.71 -6.40 -23.16
C GLU A 37 4.24 -4.97 -22.81
N VAL A 38 3.55 -4.81 -21.68
CA VAL A 38 2.92 -3.53 -21.30
C VAL A 38 3.79 -2.68 -20.38
N TYR A 39 4.47 -3.30 -19.41
CA TYR A 39 5.24 -2.60 -18.38
C TYR A 39 6.75 -2.75 -18.54
N GLY A 40 7.23 -3.57 -19.48
CA GLY A 40 8.64 -3.85 -19.68
C GLY A 40 9.20 -4.89 -18.71
N SER A 41 10.49 -5.20 -18.86
CA SER A 41 11.23 -6.17 -18.04
C SER A 41 11.42 -5.75 -16.57
N SER A 42 11.18 -4.48 -16.30
CA SER A 42 11.48 -3.85 -15.02
C SER A 42 10.34 -4.00 -14.00
N TYR A 43 9.17 -4.50 -14.41
CA TYR A 43 8.05 -4.81 -13.52
C TYR A 43 8.48 -5.72 -12.34
N SER A 44 8.22 -5.29 -11.12
CA SER A 44 8.85 -5.84 -9.91
C SER A 44 7.94 -6.70 -9.04
N ILE A 45 6.62 -6.72 -9.27
CA ILE A 45 5.67 -7.34 -8.34
C ILE A 45 5.83 -8.87 -8.34
N PRO A 46 6.22 -9.49 -7.21
CA PRO A 46 6.59 -10.90 -7.15
C PRO A 46 5.48 -11.87 -7.57
N ILE A 47 4.21 -11.56 -7.29
CA ILE A 47 3.09 -12.45 -7.67
C ILE A 47 2.99 -12.66 -9.19
N ILE A 48 3.55 -11.74 -9.98
CA ILE A 48 3.60 -11.85 -11.45
C ILE A 48 4.93 -12.46 -11.90
N THR A 49 6.05 -12.03 -11.30
CA THR A 49 7.40 -12.35 -11.79
C THR A 49 7.95 -13.68 -11.27
N ASP A 50 7.49 -14.16 -10.12
CA ASP A 50 7.91 -15.43 -9.50
C ASP A 50 6.90 -16.54 -9.86
N SER A 51 7.40 -17.62 -10.45
CA SER A 51 6.57 -18.72 -10.96
C SER A 51 5.85 -19.48 -9.84
N GLU A 52 6.50 -19.70 -8.69
CA GLU A 52 5.91 -20.44 -7.58
C GLU A 52 4.85 -19.58 -6.88
N LYS A 53 5.10 -18.28 -6.70
CA LYS A 53 4.10 -17.36 -6.16
C LYS A 53 2.90 -17.21 -7.09
N MET A 54 3.12 -17.10 -8.40
CA MET A 54 2.04 -17.04 -9.39
C MET A 54 1.21 -18.33 -9.36
N LYS A 55 1.87 -19.50 -9.38
CA LYS A 55 1.19 -20.80 -9.30
C LYS A 55 0.33 -20.90 -8.04
N LYS A 56 0.91 -20.59 -6.88
CA LYS A 56 0.19 -20.57 -5.59
C LYS A 56 -1.05 -19.67 -5.65
N ALA A 57 -0.89 -18.45 -6.18
CA ALA A 57 -1.98 -17.49 -6.28
C ALA A 57 -3.10 -17.96 -7.23
N ILE A 58 -2.77 -18.49 -8.42
CA ILE A 58 -3.79 -19.01 -9.36
C ILE A 58 -4.60 -20.16 -8.75
N THR A 59 -4.00 -20.96 -7.87
CA THR A 59 -4.66 -22.13 -7.26
C THR A 59 -5.29 -21.87 -5.89
N SER A 60 -5.15 -20.66 -5.33
CA SER A 60 -5.57 -20.35 -3.97
C SER A 60 -6.89 -19.58 -3.95
N ASP A 61 -7.75 -19.89 -2.97
CA ASP A 61 -8.99 -19.16 -2.71
C ASP A 61 -8.73 -17.75 -2.11
N GLU A 62 -7.50 -17.46 -1.67
CA GLU A 62 -7.09 -16.13 -1.19
C GLU A 62 -6.83 -15.13 -2.32
N TYR A 63 -6.95 -15.56 -3.59
CA TYR A 63 -6.71 -14.71 -4.75
C TYR A 63 -7.85 -14.80 -5.75
N TYR A 64 -8.25 -13.63 -6.23
CA TYR A 64 -9.19 -13.49 -7.33
C TYR A 64 -8.39 -13.06 -8.55
N TRP A 65 -8.08 -14.02 -9.42
CA TRP A 65 -7.29 -13.77 -10.62
C TRP A 65 -8.15 -14.00 -11.86
N LEU A 66 -8.50 -12.91 -12.56
CA LEU A 66 -9.23 -12.97 -13.82
C LEU A 66 -8.30 -12.72 -15.01
N VAL A 67 -8.65 -13.33 -16.14
CA VAL A 67 -8.08 -13.06 -17.45
C VAL A 67 -9.20 -12.73 -18.43
N ALA A 68 -8.89 -11.89 -19.43
CA ALA A 68 -9.72 -11.72 -20.61
C ALA A 68 -9.05 -12.40 -21.80
N GLU A 69 -9.80 -13.25 -22.49
CA GLU A 69 -9.35 -14.07 -23.60
C GLU A 69 -10.05 -13.64 -24.90
N TYR A 70 -9.27 -13.45 -25.95
CA TYR A 70 -9.75 -13.16 -27.30
C TYR A 70 -9.08 -14.12 -28.28
N ASN A 71 -9.87 -14.89 -29.03
CA ASN A 71 -9.39 -15.90 -29.99
C ASN A 71 -8.27 -16.81 -29.42
N GLY A 72 -8.45 -17.32 -28.20
CA GLY A 72 -7.47 -18.20 -27.54
C GLY A 72 -6.25 -17.50 -26.92
N LYS A 73 -6.13 -16.17 -27.05
CA LYS A 73 -5.02 -15.38 -26.49
C LYS A 73 -5.48 -14.55 -25.30
N ILE A 74 -4.72 -14.58 -24.20
CA ILE A 74 -4.96 -13.67 -23.07
C ILE A 74 -4.54 -12.25 -23.47
N VAL A 75 -5.50 -11.33 -23.36
CA VAL A 75 -5.38 -9.90 -23.71
C VAL A 75 -5.53 -8.97 -22.51
N ALA A 76 -6.04 -9.45 -21.38
CA ALA A 76 -6.04 -8.74 -20.11
C ALA A 76 -5.85 -9.68 -18.92
N SER A 77 -5.34 -9.15 -17.81
CA SER A 77 -5.21 -9.88 -16.55
C SER A 77 -5.40 -8.94 -15.36
N LEU A 78 -6.08 -9.41 -14.32
CA LEU A 78 -6.36 -8.67 -13.09
C LEU A 78 -6.25 -9.60 -11.89
N VAL A 79 -5.55 -9.19 -10.84
CA VAL A 79 -5.40 -9.98 -9.61
C VAL A 79 -5.70 -9.16 -8.36
N TYR A 80 -6.55 -9.73 -7.51
CA TYR A 80 -6.82 -9.28 -6.14
C TYR A 80 -6.32 -10.35 -5.17
N SER A 81 -5.87 -9.92 -3.99
CA SER A 81 -5.63 -10.78 -2.85
C SER A 81 -6.61 -10.45 -1.74
N ILE A 82 -7.00 -11.45 -0.96
CA ILE A 82 -7.94 -11.34 0.13
C ILE A 82 -7.28 -11.82 1.41
N ASP A 83 -7.36 -10.99 2.45
CA ASP A 83 -7.14 -11.41 3.83
C ASP A 83 -8.51 -11.61 4.47
N PHE A 84 -8.93 -12.87 4.57
CA PHE A 84 -10.21 -13.24 5.17
C PHE A 84 -10.30 -12.88 6.64
N LYS A 85 -9.18 -12.93 7.39
CA LYS A 85 -9.16 -12.60 8.82
C LYS A 85 -9.30 -11.11 9.05
N GLY A 86 -8.54 -10.31 8.29
CA GLY A 86 -8.64 -8.84 8.30
C GLY A 86 -9.88 -8.29 7.58
N ARG A 87 -10.62 -9.16 6.87
CA ARG A 87 -11.74 -8.78 5.98
C ARG A 87 -11.34 -7.61 5.08
N ILE A 88 -10.17 -7.70 4.46
CA ILE A 88 -9.58 -6.67 3.62
C ILE A 88 -9.08 -7.30 2.32
N SER A 89 -9.05 -6.54 1.24
CA SER A 89 -8.47 -6.96 -0.04
C SER A 89 -7.55 -5.90 -0.64
N LYS A 90 -6.60 -6.33 -1.46
CA LYS A 90 -5.75 -5.46 -2.27
C LYS A 90 -5.89 -5.81 -3.74
N ALA A 91 -6.17 -4.82 -4.59
CA ALA A 91 -6.00 -4.94 -6.03
C ALA A 91 -4.50 -4.79 -6.35
N PHE A 92 -3.86 -5.90 -6.76
CA PHE A 92 -2.40 -5.98 -6.86
C PHE A 92 -1.86 -5.58 -8.23
N GLY A 93 -2.53 -5.99 -9.30
CA GLY A 93 -2.05 -5.77 -10.65
C GLY A 93 -3.17 -5.91 -11.67
N ALA A 94 -3.19 -4.99 -12.63
CA ALA A 94 -4.12 -4.97 -13.75
C ALA A 94 -3.33 -4.67 -15.02
N VAL A 95 -3.53 -5.44 -16.08
CA VAL A 95 -2.90 -5.19 -17.38
C VAL A 95 -3.91 -5.44 -18.50
N VAL A 96 -3.91 -4.56 -19.50
CA VAL A 96 -4.67 -4.72 -20.74
C VAL A 96 -3.75 -4.44 -21.91
N SER A 97 -3.72 -5.37 -22.87
CA SER A 97 -3.01 -5.21 -24.14
C SER A 97 -3.39 -3.89 -24.80
N ALA A 98 -2.41 -3.20 -25.40
CA ALA A 98 -2.60 -1.88 -25.99
C ALA A 98 -3.77 -1.83 -26.99
N GLU A 99 -3.91 -2.87 -27.82
CA GLU A 99 -4.97 -3.02 -28.81
C GLU A 99 -6.38 -3.18 -28.22
N PHE A 100 -6.49 -3.51 -26.94
CA PHE A 100 -7.76 -3.80 -26.24
C PHE A 100 -8.07 -2.74 -25.16
N ARG A 101 -7.27 -1.67 -25.09
CA ARG A 101 -7.55 -0.55 -24.18
C ARG A 101 -8.75 0.25 -24.68
N LYS A 102 -9.37 1.01 -23.77
CA LYS A 102 -10.57 1.85 -24.02
C LYS A 102 -11.83 1.07 -24.40
N HIS A 103 -11.86 -0.23 -24.12
CA HIS A 103 -13.01 -1.12 -24.32
C HIS A 103 -13.59 -1.64 -22.99
N ASP A 104 -13.35 -0.92 -21.89
CA ASP A 104 -13.87 -1.22 -20.54
C ASP A 104 -13.62 -2.64 -20.00
N ILE A 105 -12.65 -3.36 -20.56
CA ILE A 105 -12.27 -4.70 -20.08
C ILE A 105 -11.81 -4.63 -18.62
N ALA A 106 -10.87 -3.72 -18.30
CA ALA A 106 -10.38 -3.56 -16.93
C ALA A 106 -11.49 -3.17 -15.95
N TYR A 107 -12.37 -2.24 -16.35
CA TYR A 107 -13.56 -1.87 -15.56
C TYR A 107 -14.44 -3.08 -15.29
N THR A 108 -14.77 -3.85 -16.32
CA THR A 108 -15.62 -5.04 -16.21
C THR A 108 -14.99 -6.08 -15.28
N MET A 109 -13.70 -6.36 -15.44
CA MET A 109 -13.00 -7.33 -14.59
C MET A 109 -12.95 -6.88 -13.12
N MET A 110 -12.61 -5.61 -12.85
CA MET A 110 -12.58 -5.08 -11.49
C MET A 110 -13.95 -5.06 -10.86
N LYS A 111 -14.99 -4.68 -11.62
CA LYS A 111 -16.38 -4.69 -11.14
C LYS A 111 -16.86 -6.09 -10.78
N LEU A 112 -16.57 -7.10 -11.61
CA LEU A 112 -16.92 -8.49 -11.33
C LEU A 112 -16.32 -8.97 -10.00
N ILE A 113 -15.03 -8.69 -9.76
CA ILE A 113 -14.38 -9.06 -8.49
C ILE A 113 -14.98 -8.24 -7.34
N LEU A 114 -15.12 -6.92 -7.50
CA LEU A 114 -15.63 -6.00 -6.49
C LEU A 114 -17.03 -6.43 -6.01
N ASP A 115 -17.97 -6.61 -6.94
CA ASP A 115 -19.34 -7.00 -6.63
C ASP A 115 -19.37 -8.38 -5.93
N ASP A 116 -18.54 -9.32 -6.37
CA ASP A 116 -18.49 -10.65 -5.76
C ASP A 116 -17.99 -10.61 -4.31
N ILE A 117 -16.84 -9.98 -4.06
CA ILE A 117 -16.20 -10.00 -2.74
C ILE A 117 -16.87 -9.07 -1.73
N THR A 118 -17.61 -8.05 -2.18
CA THR A 118 -18.28 -7.07 -1.30
C THR A 118 -19.79 -7.28 -1.15
N GLN A 119 -20.50 -7.64 -2.22
CA GLN A 119 -21.97 -7.71 -2.23
C GLN A 119 -22.46 -9.15 -2.17
N ASN A 120 -21.98 -10.00 -3.07
CA ASN A 120 -22.47 -11.38 -3.20
C ASN A 120 -22.02 -12.25 -2.04
N GLN A 121 -20.71 -12.26 -1.78
CA GLN A 121 -20.09 -13.12 -0.77
C GLN A 121 -19.77 -12.37 0.53
N LYS A 122 -19.69 -11.03 0.50
CA LYS A 122 -19.43 -10.16 1.67
C LYS A 122 -18.16 -10.56 2.44
N LEU A 123 -17.13 -10.97 1.70
CA LEU A 123 -15.86 -11.48 2.22
C LEU A 123 -15.03 -10.39 2.88
N VAL A 124 -15.08 -9.17 2.34
CA VAL A 124 -14.27 -8.04 2.79
C VAL A 124 -15.12 -6.82 3.07
N ASP A 125 -14.65 -5.98 3.99
CA ASP A 125 -15.28 -4.70 4.27
C ASP A 125 -14.57 -3.54 3.56
N VAL A 126 -13.28 -3.71 3.24
CA VAL A 126 -12.38 -2.69 2.69
C VAL A 126 -11.53 -3.30 1.58
N ILE A 127 -11.33 -2.56 0.50
CA ILE A 127 -10.42 -2.91 -0.59
C ILE A 127 -9.55 -1.70 -0.86
N TYR A 128 -8.24 -1.88 -1.02
CA TYR A 128 -7.37 -0.79 -1.46
C TYR A 128 -6.58 -1.13 -2.72
N ALA A 129 -6.10 -0.09 -3.38
CA ALA A 129 -5.22 -0.19 -4.53
C ALA A 129 -4.19 0.93 -4.51
N THR A 130 -3.05 0.69 -5.14
CA THR A 130 -2.11 1.73 -5.54
C THR A 130 -2.15 1.87 -7.05
N THR A 131 -2.15 3.11 -7.53
CA THR A 131 -2.20 3.40 -8.96
C THR A 131 -1.00 4.24 -9.39
N ARG A 132 -0.32 3.82 -10.47
CA ARG A 132 0.79 4.58 -11.05
C ARG A 132 0.29 5.93 -11.58
N THR A 133 1.16 6.95 -11.50
CA THR A 133 0.81 8.32 -11.88
C THR A 133 1.28 8.73 -13.27
N THR A 134 1.87 7.82 -14.06
CA THR A 134 2.30 8.10 -15.44
C THR A 134 1.15 8.35 -16.42
N SER A 135 -0.08 7.96 -16.03
CA SER A 135 -1.31 8.23 -16.77
C SER A 135 -2.52 8.38 -15.85
N TYR A 136 -3.57 9.04 -16.34
CA TYR A 136 -4.85 9.19 -15.62
C TYR A 136 -5.71 7.92 -15.62
N GLY A 137 -5.42 6.95 -16.50
CA GLY A 137 -6.30 5.80 -16.76
C GLY A 137 -6.63 4.99 -15.49
N PRO A 138 -5.62 4.50 -14.75
CA PRO A 138 -5.85 3.75 -13.51
C PRO A 138 -6.59 4.55 -12.43
N GLN A 139 -6.29 5.85 -12.29
CA GLN A 139 -6.97 6.73 -11.32
C GLN A 139 -8.46 6.90 -11.66
N LYS A 140 -8.77 7.14 -12.95
CA LYS A 140 -10.17 7.25 -13.41
C LYS A 140 -10.93 5.93 -13.29
N LEU A 141 -10.24 4.81 -13.51
CA LEU A 141 -10.80 3.48 -13.36
C LEU A 141 -11.28 3.21 -11.93
N THR A 142 -10.42 3.44 -10.93
CA THR A 142 -10.81 3.24 -9.52
C THR A 142 -11.89 4.23 -9.09
N GLU A 143 -11.81 5.49 -9.53
CA GLU A 143 -12.84 6.51 -9.29
C GLU A 143 -14.21 6.09 -9.87
N SER A 144 -14.25 5.55 -11.09
CA SER A 144 -15.50 5.07 -11.73
C SER A 144 -16.13 3.87 -11.02
N LEU A 145 -15.37 3.18 -10.17
CA LEU A 145 -15.82 2.06 -9.34
C LEU A 145 -16.15 2.48 -7.90
N GLY A 146 -16.12 3.78 -7.60
CA GLY A 146 -16.47 4.33 -6.29
C GLY A 146 -15.35 4.27 -5.26
N PHE A 147 -14.09 4.10 -5.68
CA PHE A 147 -12.99 4.21 -4.75
C PHE A 147 -12.72 5.67 -4.37
N LEU A 148 -12.48 5.90 -3.08
CA LEU A 148 -12.02 7.15 -2.49
C LEU A 148 -10.53 7.35 -2.78
N LYS A 149 -10.11 8.60 -3.02
CA LYS A 149 -8.71 8.99 -3.20
C LYS A 149 -8.15 9.37 -1.83
N LEU A 150 -7.17 8.63 -1.32
CA LEU A 150 -6.81 8.71 0.11
C LEU A 150 -5.33 8.98 0.38
N GLY A 151 -4.52 9.19 -0.64
CA GLY A 151 -3.11 9.53 -0.45
C GLY A 151 -2.31 9.54 -1.73
N ILE A 152 -1.05 9.94 -1.58
CA ILE A 152 -0.02 9.90 -2.60
C ILE A 152 1.28 9.47 -1.96
N PHE A 153 2.00 8.59 -2.63
CA PHE A 153 3.25 8.02 -2.16
C PHE A 153 4.36 8.43 -3.14
N PRO A 154 5.06 9.54 -2.87
CA PRO A 154 6.18 10.00 -3.68
C PRO A 154 7.33 9.01 -3.69
N ASN A 155 7.92 8.76 -4.87
CA ASN A 155 9.09 7.91 -5.06
C ASN A 155 9.02 6.50 -4.43
N THR A 156 7.83 5.92 -4.27
CA THR A 156 7.64 4.62 -3.60
C THR A 156 8.41 3.47 -4.23
N HIS A 157 8.55 3.50 -5.56
CA HIS A 157 9.29 2.48 -6.29
C HIS A 157 10.34 3.16 -7.16
N LYS A 158 11.56 2.61 -7.17
CA LYS A 158 12.65 3.00 -8.05
C LYS A 158 12.99 1.84 -8.98
N VAL A 159 12.38 1.87 -10.15
CA VAL A 159 12.52 0.83 -11.17
C VAL A 159 13.50 1.33 -12.24
N ALA A 160 13.00 1.86 -13.36
CA ALA A 160 13.84 2.60 -14.32
C ALA A 160 13.95 4.07 -13.91
N GLU A 161 12.86 4.61 -13.36
CA GLU A 161 12.72 5.97 -12.85
C GLU A 161 12.05 5.90 -11.47
N ASN A 162 12.02 7.03 -10.76
CA ASN A 162 11.23 7.16 -9.54
C ASN A 162 9.74 7.17 -9.89
N GLU A 163 8.98 6.24 -9.32
CA GLU A 163 7.54 6.16 -9.51
C GLU A 163 6.80 6.71 -8.28
N THR A 164 5.97 7.73 -8.51
CA THR A 164 4.97 8.18 -7.54
C THR A 164 3.67 7.41 -7.75
N HIS A 165 3.06 6.90 -6.68
CA HIS A 165 1.80 6.16 -6.72
C HIS A 165 0.70 6.90 -5.96
N CYS A 166 -0.53 6.77 -6.42
CA CYS A 166 -1.71 7.24 -5.72
C CYS A 166 -2.31 6.11 -4.87
N PHE A 167 -2.85 6.45 -3.70
CA PHE A 167 -3.54 5.53 -2.81
C PHE A 167 -5.05 5.69 -2.90
N THR A 168 -5.77 4.57 -2.99
CA THR A 168 -7.23 4.59 -3.15
C THR A 168 -7.89 3.41 -2.45
N GLU A 169 -9.10 3.62 -1.96
CA GLU A 169 -9.82 2.64 -1.15
C GLU A 169 -11.31 2.60 -1.53
N TYR A 170 -11.86 1.40 -1.62
CA TYR A 170 -13.29 1.17 -1.60
C TYR A 170 -13.68 0.62 -0.23
N ILE A 171 -14.65 1.27 0.43
CA ILE A 171 -15.16 0.86 1.73
C ILE A 171 -16.65 0.54 1.64
N THR A 172 -17.03 -0.63 2.16
CA THR A 172 -18.44 -1.04 2.24
C THR A 172 -19.16 -0.31 3.38
N GLU A 173 -20.49 -0.25 3.32
CA GLU A 173 -21.29 0.24 4.44
C GLU A 173 -21.02 -0.52 5.74
N ALA A 174 -20.79 -1.83 5.65
CA ALA A 174 -20.45 -2.66 6.82
C ALA A 174 -19.09 -2.24 7.40
N GLY A 175 -18.10 -1.93 6.56
CA GLY A 175 -16.81 -1.39 6.98
C GLY A 175 -16.95 -0.07 7.72
N LEU A 176 -17.73 0.86 7.17
CA LEU A 176 -18.02 2.15 7.81
C LEU A 176 -18.76 1.98 9.14
N LYS A 177 -19.73 1.05 9.23
CA LYS A 177 -20.47 0.79 10.48
C LYS A 177 -19.58 0.22 11.58
N ARG A 178 -18.59 -0.61 11.25
CA ARG A 178 -17.62 -1.15 12.20
C ARG A 178 -16.50 -0.17 12.55
N ARG A 179 -16.37 0.94 11.82
CA ARG A 179 -15.29 1.89 12.01
C ARG A 179 -15.38 2.58 13.38
N LYS A 180 -14.26 2.63 14.09
CA LYS A 180 -14.09 3.45 15.29
C LYS A 180 -14.21 4.92 14.91
N LYS A 181 -15.15 5.63 15.53
CA LYS A 181 -15.35 7.06 15.27
C LYS A 181 -14.35 7.92 16.03
N VAL A 182 -14.19 9.15 15.56
CA VAL A 182 -13.43 10.26 16.14
C VAL A 182 -11.94 9.89 16.30
N PRO A 183 -11.16 9.91 15.20
CA PRO A 183 -9.72 9.73 15.29
C PRO A 183 -9.08 10.88 16.09
N VAL A 184 -7.94 10.59 16.72
CA VAL A 184 -7.16 11.55 17.50
C VAL A 184 -5.85 11.78 16.77
N ILE A 185 -5.72 12.94 16.15
CA ILE A 185 -4.63 13.25 15.23
C ILE A 185 -3.84 14.49 15.63
N ILE A 186 -2.58 14.54 15.25
CA ILE A 186 -1.76 15.75 15.38
C ILE A 186 -2.07 16.76 14.25
N PRO A 187 -1.78 18.07 14.44
CA PRO A 187 -2.09 19.12 13.45
C PRO A 187 -1.56 18.84 12.04
N GLU A 188 -0.39 18.22 11.91
CA GLU A 188 0.25 17.89 10.64
C GLU A 188 -0.55 16.89 9.79
N ILE A 189 -1.45 16.11 10.42
CA ILE A 189 -2.24 15.07 9.76
C ILE A 189 -3.65 15.56 9.43
N LEU A 190 -4.12 16.61 10.11
CA LEU A 190 -5.44 17.20 9.89
C LEU A 190 -5.72 17.52 8.40
N PRO A 191 -4.80 18.13 7.63
CA PRO A 191 -5.04 18.40 6.21
C PRO A 191 -5.32 17.14 5.38
N PHE A 192 -4.65 16.02 5.69
CA PHE A 192 -4.86 14.74 5.00
C PHE A 192 -6.24 14.17 5.29
N TYR A 193 -6.69 14.26 6.56
CA TYR A 193 -8.03 13.85 6.97
C TYR A 193 -9.11 14.72 6.30
N GLU A 194 -8.92 16.04 6.25
CA GLU A 194 -9.87 16.96 5.63
C GLU A 194 -10.00 16.75 4.12
N ILE A 195 -8.93 16.34 3.43
CA ILE A 195 -9.01 15.94 2.03
C ILE A 195 -9.88 14.69 1.88
N ALA A 196 -9.76 13.71 2.78
CA ALA A 196 -10.61 12.52 2.79
C ALA A 196 -12.10 12.88 3.05
N LEU A 197 -12.38 13.75 4.04
CA LEU A 197 -13.73 14.22 4.38
C LEU A 197 -14.50 14.86 3.22
N LYS A 198 -13.81 15.43 2.23
CA LYS A 198 -14.47 16.01 1.04
C LYS A 198 -15.17 14.97 0.17
N GLN A 199 -14.82 13.69 0.30
CA GLN A 199 -15.38 12.60 -0.50
C GLN A 199 -16.39 11.75 0.27
N ILE A 200 -16.34 11.78 1.60
CA ILE A 200 -17.13 10.92 2.46
C ILE A 200 -17.47 11.63 3.77
N ASN A 201 -18.72 11.51 4.20
CA ASN A 201 -19.20 12.13 5.42
C ASN A 201 -18.73 11.34 6.66
N LEU A 202 -17.61 11.76 7.25
CA LEU A 202 -17.16 11.29 8.56
C LEU A 202 -17.20 12.42 9.57
N GLU A 203 -17.14 12.06 10.84
CA GLU A 203 -17.05 13.01 11.95
C GLU A 203 -15.75 13.83 11.92
N LYS A 204 -15.77 15.01 12.56
CA LYS A 204 -14.54 15.79 12.77
C LYS A 204 -13.59 15.03 13.69
N PRO A 205 -12.27 15.10 13.45
CA PRO A 205 -11.29 14.46 14.31
C PRO A 205 -11.10 15.29 15.59
N VAL A 206 -10.53 14.67 16.63
CA VAL A 206 -9.93 15.41 17.75
C VAL A 206 -8.49 15.73 17.38
N THR A 207 -8.11 16.99 17.48
CA THR A 207 -6.71 17.40 17.28
C THR A 207 -6.00 17.45 18.63
N SER A 208 -4.82 16.84 18.70
CA SER A 208 -3.96 16.83 19.90
C SER A 208 -2.58 17.35 19.54
N ASP A 209 -2.16 18.46 20.14
CA ASP A 209 -0.84 19.06 19.88
C ASP A 209 0.24 18.39 20.76
N VAL A 210 0.58 17.15 20.39
CA VAL A 210 1.66 16.41 21.06
C VAL A 210 3.01 16.86 20.52
N LYS A 211 3.91 17.22 21.42
CA LYS A 211 5.32 17.54 21.12
C LYS A 211 6.25 16.57 21.84
N SER A 212 7.39 16.29 21.24
CA SER A 212 8.50 15.58 21.87
C SER A 212 9.72 16.50 21.96
N ILE A 213 10.78 16.02 22.64
CA ILE A 213 12.07 16.70 22.70
C ILE A 213 12.74 16.84 21.33
N TYR A 214 12.34 16.04 20.34
CA TYR A 214 12.87 16.06 18.97
C TYR A 214 12.08 16.95 18.01
N SER A 215 10.89 17.42 18.41
CA SER A 215 9.95 18.11 17.50
C SER A 215 10.43 19.48 17.00
N ASN A 216 11.44 20.07 17.64
CA ASN A 216 12.06 21.31 17.18
C ASN A 216 13.37 21.08 16.41
N HIS A 217 13.74 19.83 16.13
CA HIS A 217 14.96 19.42 15.44
C HIS A 217 16.29 19.89 16.07
N LYS A 218 16.28 20.51 17.26
CA LYS A 218 17.49 20.96 17.97
C LYS A 218 18.22 19.80 18.64
N GLN A 219 17.48 18.81 19.11
CA GLN A 219 18.04 17.58 19.65
C GLN A 219 18.18 16.54 18.55
N ARG A 220 19.38 15.97 18.42
CA ARG A 220 19.61 14.82 17.55
C ARG A 220 18.97 13.56 18.15
N ILE A 221 18.22 12.82 17.33
CA ILE A 221 17.68 11.51 17.69
C ILE A 221 18.85 10.52 17.84
N PRO A 222 19.00 9.83 18.98
CA PRO A 222 19.97 8.73 19.13
C PRO A 222 19.74 7.63 18.09
N VAL A 223 20.80 6.95 17.69
CA VAL A 223 20.73 5.91 16.65
C VAL A 223 21.23 4.58 17.21
N ILE A 224 20.49 3.50 16.91
CA ILE A 224 20.86 2.12 17.20
C ILE A 224 21.49 1.51 15.95
N ASP A 225 22.64 0.89 16.13
CA ASP A 225 23.27 0.11 15.06
C ASP A 225 22.59 -1.27 14.94
N PHE A 226 22.26 -1.63 13.71
CA PHE A 226 21.53 -2.86 13.38
C PHE A 226 22.36 -3.79 12.50
N GLU A 227 22.32 -5.08 12.83
CA GLU A 227 22.69 -6.15 11.91
C GLU A 227 21.49 -6.54 11.05
N VAL A 228 21.72 -6.95 9.80
CA VAL A 228 20.67 -7.31 8.84
C VAL A 228 20.67 -8.82 8.60
N ILE A 229 19.56 -9.48 8.90
CA ILE A 229 19.35 -10.91 8.62
C ILE A 229 18.40 -11.06 7.43
N THR A 230 18.87 -11.70 6.35
CA THR A 230 18.12 -11.87 5.08
C THR A 230 17.66 -13.30 4.81
N ALA A 231 17.80 -14.20 5.79
CA ALA A 231 17.42 -15.61 5.69
C ALA A 231 15.89 -15.79 5.70
N GLN A 232 15.23 -15.61 4.56
CA GLN A 232 13.76 -15.48 4.42
C GLN A 232 12.94 -16.52 5.19
N ASN A 233 13.29 -17.81 5.09
CA ASN A 233 12.58 -18.87 5.81
C ASN A 233 12.76 -18.79 7.33
N PHE A 234 13.93 -18.35 7.80
CA PHE A 234 14.16 -18.09 9.22
C PHE A 234 13.36 -16.87 9.68
N VAL A 235 13.40 -15.77 8.91
CA VAL A 235 12.67 -14.54 9.20
C VAL A 235 11.18 -14.79 9.35
N LYS A 236 10.58 -15.50 8.38
CA LYS A 236 9.16 -15.84 8.39
C LYS A 236 8.77 -16.65 9.62
N ARG A 237 9.49 -17.74 9.90
CA ARG A 237 9.23 -18.58 11.09
C ARG A 237 9.38 -17.80 12.39
N ARG A 238 10.40 -16.94 12.48
CA ARG A 238 10.64 -16.15 13.69
C ARG A 238 9.50 -15.15 13.92
N TYR A 239 9.07 -14.45 12.87
CA TYR A 239 7.94 -13.51 12.93
C TYR A 239 6.64 -14.15 13.41
N GLU A 240 6.35 -15.39 12.99
CA GLU A 240 5.16 -16.13 13.43
C GLU A 240 5.17 -16.44 14.94
N THR A 241 6.35 -16.53 15.55
CA THR A 241 6.53 -16.85 16.98
C THR A 241 6.74 -15.62 17.87
N VAL A 242 7.29 -14.54 17.31
CA VAL A 242 7.59 -13.31 18.03
C VAL A 242 6.32 -12.50 18.19
N LYS A 243 5.99 -12.18 19.44
CA LYS A 243 4.90 -11.24 19.73
C LYS A 243 5.43 -9.82 19.58
N SER A 244 4.82 -9.07 18.68
CA SER A 244 5.04 -7.62 18.63
C SER A 244 4.75 -7.00 20.00
N ASN A 245 5.54 -6.00 20.38
CA ASN A 245 5.34 -5.26 21.62
C ASN A 245 5.51 -3.75 21.40
N SER A 246 5.36 -2.96 22.46
CA SER A 246 5.54 -1.52 22.41
C SER A 246 4.68 -0.89 21.31
N PHE A 247 5.23 0.07 20.56
CA PHE A 247 4.55 0.75 19.48
C PHE A 247 4.23 -0.14 18.27
N PHE A 248 4.89 -1.29 18.09
CA PHE A 248 4.60 -2.20 16.97
C PHE A 248 3.20 -2.81 17.06
N ASN A 249 2.56 -2.83 18.23
CA ASN A 249 1.15 -3.24 18.37
C ASN A 249 0.19 -2.32 17.61
N HIS A 250 0.61 -1.07 17.39
CA HIS A 250 -0.11 -0.04 16.67
C HIS A 250 0.26 0.00 15.18
N ALA A 251 1.34 -0.68 14.79
CA ALA A 251 1.69 -0.85 13.38
C ALA A 251 0.74 -1.85 12.70
N TYR A 252 0.50 -1.66 11.41
CA TYR A 252 -0.29 -2.58 10.60
C TYR A 252 0.05 -2.49 9.12
N MET A 253 0.57 -3.58 8.55
CA MET A 253 0.83 -3.66 7.12
C MET A 253 0.20 -4.92 6.52
N PRO A 254 -0.95 -4.81 5.81
CA PRO A 254 -1.55 -5.96 5.16
C PRO A 254 -0.81 -6.32 3.87
N PHE A 255 -0.96 -7.58 3.44
CA PHE A 255 -0.45 -8.10 2.15
C PHE A 255 1.06 -8.03 1.93
N HIS A 256 1.84 -7.95 3.01
CA HIS A 256 3.29 -8.10 2.98
C HIS A 256 3.69 -9.30 3.84
N GLU A 257 4.81 -9.92 3.50
CA GLU A 257 5.46 -10.93 4.33
C GLU A 257 6.87 -10.42 4.69
N PRO A 258 7.32 -10.59 5.94
CA PRO A 258 8.65 -10.14 6.32
C PRO A 258 9.69 -11.07 5.69
N ASN A 259 10.73 -10.46 5.14
CA ASN A 259 11.83 -11.18 4.50
C ASN A 259 13.22 -10.70 4.98
N ILE A 260 13.26 -9.68 5.86
CA ILE A 260 14.44 -9.28 6.62
C ILE A 260 14.10 -8.98 8.08
N ILE A 261 15.13 -9.04 8.94
CA ILE A 261 15.10 -8.55 10.31
C ILE A 261 16.30 -7.63 10.52
N LEU A 262 16.06 -6.48 11.14
CA LEU A 262 17.08 -5.61 11.71
C LEU A 262 17.20 -5.92 13.21
N VAL A 263 18.38 -6.30 13.68
CA VAL A 263 18.62 -6.75 15.06
C VAL A 263 19.68 -5.89 15.73
N SER A 264 19.40 -5.36 16.91
CA SER A 264 20.40 -4.60 17.68
C SER A 264 21.49 -5.53 18.20
N LYS A 265 22.72 -5.01 18.39
CA LYS A 265 23.86 -5.80 18.90
C LYS A 265 23.60 -6.49 20.25
N ASP A 266 22.75 -5.89 21.08
CA ASP A 266 22.36 -6.44 22.39
C ASP A 266 21.14 -7.38 22.34
N GLY A 267 20.57 -7.61 21.15
CA GLY A 267 19.40 -8.46 20.93
C GLY A 267 18.09 -7.94 21.54
N LYS A 268 18.06 -6.71 22.07
CA LYS A 268 16.87 -6.15 22.72
C LYS A 268 15.87 -5.49 21.76
N THR A 269 16.28 -5.31 20.50
CA THR A 269 15.43 -4.75 19.47
C THR A 269 15.49 -5.63 18.22
N GLU A 270 14.31 -5.99 17.73
CA GLU A 270 14.14 -6.59 16.40
C GLU A 270 13.07 -5.84 15.63
N VAL A 271 13.38 -5.51 14.37
CA VAL A 271 12.42 -4.90 13.45
C VAL A 271 12.26 -5.79 12.23
N TYR A 272 11.04 -6.26 12.00
CA TYR A 272 10.69 -7.11 10.87
C TYR A 272 10.19 -6.23 9.73
N MET A 273 10.77 -6.44 8.55
CA MET A 273 10.44 -5.65 7.39
C MET A 273 10.24 -6.54 6.16
N SER A 274 9.42 -6.03 5.25
CA SER A 274 9.43 -6.49 3.86
C SER A 274 10.30 -5.52 3.07
N TYR A 275 11.23 -6.02 2.28
CA TYR A 275 12.04 -5.21 1.37
C TYR A 275 12.14 -5.87 -0.01
N ASN A 276 12.23 -5.05 -1.05
CA ASN A 276 12.42 -5.49 -2.41
C ASN A 276 13.58 -4.73 -3.06
N PRO A 277 14.77 -5.35 -3.20
CA PRO A 277 15.91 -4.71 -3.84
C PRO A 277 15.66 -4.26 -5.29
N LYS A 278 14.74 -4.93 -6.00
CA LYS A 278 14.50 -4.67 -7.44
C LYS A 278 13.90 -3.29 -7.68
N ASP A 279 13.04 -2.83 -6.77
CA ASP A 279 12.38 -1.52 -6.87
C ASP A 279 12.65 -0.63 -5.66
N LYS A 280 13.59 -1.02 -4.80
CA LYS A 280 14.05 -0.29 -3.62
C LYS A 280 12.94 0.16 -2.66
N TYR A 281 11.82 -0.56 -2.66
CA TYR A 281 10.71 -0.39 -1.73
C TYR A 281 10.94 -1.20 -0.46
N SER A 282 10.62 -0.60 0.70
CA SER A 282 10.62 -1.32 1.98
C SER A 282 9.51 -0.83 2.91
N VAL A 283 9.12 -1.70 3.82
CA VAL A 283 8.03 -1.44 4.75
C VAL A 283 8.26 -2.12 6.09
N ILE A 284 8.01 -1.38 7.18
CA ILE A 284 8.07 -1.90 8.54
C ILE A 284 6.77 -2.65 8.84
N MET A 285 6.90 -3.91 9.28
CA MET A 285 5.75 -4.78 9.54
C MET A 285 5.46 -4.98 11.04
N GLY A 286 6.50 -5.00 11.87
CA GLY A 286 6.37 -5.29 13.29
C GLY A 286 7.72 -5.51 13.94
N GLY A 287 7.71 -5.96 15.20
CA GLY A 287 8.93 -6.17 15.96
C GLY A 287 8.75 -6.01 17.46
N PHE A 288 9.87 -6.01 18.17
CA PHE A 288 9.90 -5.69 19.59
C PHE A 288 11.06 -4.76 19.91
N THR A 289 10.87 -3.93 20.93
CA THR A 289 11.89 -2.99 21.39
C THR A 289 11.51 -2.39 22.74
N ASN A 290 12.52 -1.95 23.50
CA ASN A 290 12.36 -1.11 24.68
C ASN A 290 12.76 0.35 24.43
N ALA A 291 13.24 0.67 23.23
CA ALA A 291 13.63 2.04 22.86
C ALA A 291 12.42 2.87 22.40
N GLU A 292 12.56 4.18 22.42
CA GLU A 292 11.54 5.12 21.96
C GLU A 292 11.23 4.94 20.47
N PRO A 293 9.97 5.14 20.03
CA PRO A 293 9.60 4.95 18.63
C PRO A 293 10.40 5.81 17.64
N ALA A 294 10.65 7.09 17.96
CA ALA A 294 11.43 7.98 17.10
C ALA A 294 12.86 7.48 16.87
N VAL A 295 13.50 6.94 17.92
CA VAL A 295 14.83 6.32 17.84
C VAL A 295 14.82 5.12 16.90
N ILE A 296 13.82 4.25 17.01
CA ILE A 296 13.71 3.08 16.12
C ILE A 296 13.46 3.50 14.68
N LEU A 297 12.53 4.42 14.44
CA LEU A 297 12.20 4.88 13.10
C LEU A 297 13.39 5.55 12.41
N GLU A 298 14.14 6.42 13.11
CA GLU A 298 15.35 7.05 12.57
C GLU A 298 16.44 6.00 12.29
N SER A 299 16.66 5.06 13.22
CA SER A 299 17.67 4.00 13.08
C SER A 299 17.38 3.06 11.92
N VAL A 300 16.10 2.67 11.75
CA VAL A 300 15.65 1.88 10.61
C VAL A 300 15.87 2.67 9.32
N ALA A 301 15.46 3.94 9.26
CA ALA A 301 15.62 4.75 8.06
C ALA A 301 17.09 4.85 7.63
N LEU A 302 18.01 5.11 8.57
CA LEU A 302 19.44 5.18 8.30
C LEU A 302 20.01 3.83 7.82
N LYS A 303 19.62 2.71 8.47
CA LYS A 303 20.07 1.38 8.04
C LYS A 303 19.54 1.01 6.66
N MET A 304 18.29 1.35 6.34
CA MET A 304 17.70 1.09 5.03
C MET A 304 18.40 1.91 3.93
N GLN A 305 18.74 3.16 4.22
CA GLN A 305 19.55 3.99 3.32
C GLN A 305 20.96 3.40 3.12
N GLU A 306 21.61 2.92 4.19
CA GLU A 306 22.93 2.27 4.13
C GLU A 306 22.92 1.05 3.20
N ILE A 307 21.87 0.23 3.24
CA ILE A 307 21.70 -0.93 2.33
C ILE A 307 21.09 -0.54 0.97
N ASN A 308 21.19 0.73 0.57
CA ASN A 308 20.85 1.26 -0.76
C ASN A 308 19.35 1.18 -1.13
N MET A 309 18.47 1.22 -0.13
CA MET A 309 17.03 1.39 -0.37
C MET A 309 16.69 2.86 -0.62
N SER A 310 15.55 3.09 -1.27
CA SER A 310 15.09 4.43 -1.68
C SER A 310 13.90 4.89 -0.86
N TYR A 311 13.17 3.96 -0.25
CA TYR A 311 11.88 4.23 0.35
C TYR A 311 11.63 3.30 1.54
N VAL A 312 11.09 3.85 2.62
CA VAL A 312 10.56 3.11 3.76
C VAL A 312 9.19 3.67 4.17
N GLU A 313 8.24 2.78 4.43
CA GLU A 313 6.92 3.16 4.96
C GLU A 313 6.56 2.41 6.24
N ILE A 314 5.64 3.01 7.00
CA ILE A 314 5.00 2.42 8.17
C ILE A 314 3.58 2.96 8.29
N LEU A 315 2.67 2.11 8.77
CA LEU A 315 1.27 2.46 9.00
C LEU A 315 0.98 2.39 10.48
N PHE A 316 0.53 3.51 11.06
CA PHE A 316 0.09 3.58 12.44
C PHE A 316 -1.42 3.84 12.52
N ASP A 317 -2.05 3.40 13.60
CA ASP A 317 -3.43 3.79 13.86
C ASP A 317 -3.58 5.31 14.05
N ALA A 318 -4.74 5.84 13.66
CA ALA A 318 -5.07 7.26 13.76
C ALA A 318 -5.55 7.69 15.15
N TYR A 319 -5.24 6.95 16.22
CA TYR A 319 -5.71 7.22 17.59
C TYR A 319 -4.57 7.36 18.60
N SER A 320 -3.32 7.30 18.13
CA SER A 320 -2.11 7.34 18.96
C SER A 320 -1.25 8.55 18.56
N PRO A 321 -1.59 9.78 19.02
CA PRO A 321 -0.91 11.01 18.57
C PRO A 321 0.58 11.05 18.93
N GLU A 322 1.01 10.33 19.97
CA GLU A 322 2.42 10.19 20.35
C GLU A 322 3.22 9.43 19.28
N LEU A 323 2.63 8.40 18.66
CA LEU A 323 3.26 7.64 17.58
C LEU A 323 3.28 8.43 16.27
N GLN A 324 2.22 9.19 16.01
CA GLN A 324 2.17 10.12 14.89
C GLN A 324 3.29 11.17 15.02
N ARG A 325 3.46 11.74 16.21
CA ARG A 325 4.55 12.69 16.51
C ARG A 325 5.92 12.06 16.31
N ALA A 326 6.14 10.86 16.84
CA ALA A 326 7.40 10.14 16.70
C ALA A 326 7.75 9.84 15.22
N ALA A 327 6.75 9.56 14.38
CA ALA A 327 6.95 9.37 12.95
C ALA A 327 7.43 10.65 12.26
N ILE A 328 6.79 11.79 12.53
CA ILE A 328 7.21 13.09 11.97
C ILE A 328 8.59 13.49 12.49
N ASP A 329 8.88 13.28 13.79
CA ASP A 329 10.19 13.59 14.36
C ASP A 329 11.31 12.79 13.66
N ALA A 330 11.06 11.53 13.35
CA ALA A 330 11.93 10.68 12.54
C ALA A 330 11.81 10.93 11.01
N ARG A 331 11.20 12.05 10.63
CA ARG A 331 11.01 12.53 9.24
C ARG A 331 10.27 11.58 8.31
N PHE A 332 9.39 10.74 8.85
CA PHE A 332 8.39 10.03 8.08
C PHE A 332 7.19 10.94 7.88
N ILE A 333 6.93 11.32 6.64
CA ILE A 333 5.90 12.29 6.27
C ILE A 333 4.57 11.56 6.02
N PRO A 334 3.41 12.07 6.49
CA PRO A 334 2.11 11.50 6.18
C PRO A 334 1.92 11.51 4.67
N SER A 335 1.53 10.36 4.14
CA SER A 335 1.42 10.12 2.70
C SER A 335 0.00 9.67 2.32
N GLY A 336 -0.77 9.17 3.28
CA GLY A 336 -2.18 8.86 3.08
C GLY A 336 -2.94 8.61 4.37
N TYR A 337 -4.27 8.69 4.30
CA TYR A 337 -5.19 8.41 5.39
C TYR A 337 -6.09 7.21 5.03
N PHE A 338 -5.83 6.06 5.63
CA PHE A 338 -6.50 4.79 5.35
C PHE A 338 -7.68 4.58 6.29
N ILE A 339 -8.90 4.65 5.75
CA ILE A 339 -10.13 4.59 6.53
C ILE A 339 -10.41 3.13 6.90
N ALA A 340 -10.78 2.86 8.15
CA ALA A 340 -11.18 1.53 8.62
C ALA A 340 -10.20 0.39 8.24
N ALA A 341 -8.90 0.70 8.12
CA ALA A 341 -7.89 -0.21 7.57
C ALA A 341 -7.74 -1.50 8.38
N LYS A 342 -7.50 -1.36 9.70
CA LYS A 342 -7.17 -2.48 10.60
C LYS A 342 -8.41 -2.97 11.32
N LEU A 343 -8.79 -4.23 11.11
CA LEU A 343 -9.80 -4.90 11.94
C LEU A 343 -9.13 -5.37 13.24
N ASN A 344 -9.64 -4.90 14.39
CA ASN A 344 -9.21 -5.33 15.70
C ASN A 344 -10.44 -5.79 16.50
N GLY A 345 -10.59 -7.10 16.67
CA GLY A 345 -11.83 -7.67 17.18
C GLY A 345 -13.01 -7.37 16.24
N GLY A 346 -14.05 -6.72 16.76
CA GLY A 346 -15.24 -6.33 15.98
C GLY A 346 -15.18 -4.92 15.36
N GLU A 347 -14.13 -4.15 15.66
CA GLU A 347 -14.01 -2.73 15.31
C GLU A 347 -12.91 -2.51 14.26
N ARG A 348 -13.14 -1.60 13.29
CA ARG A 348 -12.15 -1.20 12.30
C ARG A 348 -11.54 0.15 12.68
N ARG A 349 -10.21 0.26 12.63
CA ARG A 349 -9.48 1.48 12.96
C ARG A 349 -8.92 2.14 11.73
N ASP A 350 -9.07 3.45 11.65
CA ASP A 350 -8.34 4.28 10.70
C ASP A 350 -6.83 4.18 10.96
N CYS A 351 -6.04 4.26 9.90
CA CYS A 351 -4.59 4.27 9.94
C CYS A 351 -4.04 5.42 9.09
N ILE A 352 -2.85 5.90 9.43
CA ILE A 352 -2.11 6.88 8.64
C ILE A 352 -0.90 6.17 8.05
N VAL A 353 -0.72 6.34 6.74
CA VAL A 353 0.47 5.88 6.03
C VAL A 353 1.52 6.96 6.15
N PHE A 354 2.65 6.64 6.78
CA PHE A 354 3.81 7.50 6.83
C PHE A 354 4.92 6.93 5.97
N SER A 355 5.64 7.80 5.27
CA SER A 355 6.75 7.36 4.43
C SER A 355 7.94 8.30 4.45
N ARG A 356 9.10 7.73 4.18
CA ARG A 356 10.36 8.45 4.03
C ARG A 356 11.05 7.98 2.76
N THR A 357 11.30 8.92 1.86
CA THR A 357 12.14 8.73 0.67
C THR A 357 13.55 9.23 0.96
N PHE A 358 14.55 8.51 0.46
CA PHE A 358 15.97 8.88 0.54
C PHE A 358 16.48 9.50 -0.76
N ASP A 359 15.71 9.35 -1.85
CA ASP A 359 16.00 9.95 -3.14
C ASP A 359 15.35 11.33 -3.27
N ILE A 360 15.93 12.16 -4.14
CA ILE A 360 15.38 13.45 -4.55
C ILE A 360 13.98 13.22 -5.15
N LEU A 361 13.01 14.00 -4.68
CA LEU A 361 11.64 13.99 -5.19
C LEU A 361 11.63 14.38 -6.68
N ASP A 362 11.08 13.50 -7.51
CA ASP A 362 10.93 13.72 -8.95
C ASP A 362 9.46 13.56 -9.35
N PHE A 363 8.88 14.64 -9.85
CA PHE A 363 7.49 14.70 -10.28
C PHE A 363 7.33 15.00 -11.78
N SER A 364 8.42 14.94 -12.55
CA SER A 364 8.44 15.28 -13.99
C SER A 364 7.41 14.49 -14.81
N ASN A 365 7.22 13.21 -14.49
CA ASN A 365 6.31 12.30 -15.21
C ASN A 365 4.95 12.08 -14.52
N VAL A 366 4.62 12.88 -13.50
CA VAL A 366 3.45 12.69 -12.65
C VAL A 366 2.20 13.38 -13.20
N LYS A 367 1.12 12.61 -13.40
CA LYS A 367 -0.20 13.08 -13.85
C LYS A 367 -1.24 12.76 -12.78
N LEU A 368 -1.79 13.81 -12.15
CA LEU A 368 -2.70 13.68 -11.01
C LEU A 368 -4.03 14.38 -11.24
N SER A 369 -5.12 13.70 -10.85
CA SER A 369 -6.42 14.35 -10.65
C SER A 369 -6.33 15.41 -9.54
N SER A 370 -7.30 16.34 -9.51
CA SER A 370 -7.27 17.51 -8.60
C SER A 370 -7.08 17.13 -7.14
N LEU A 371 -7.75 16.10 -6.64
CA LEU A 371 -7.68 15.73 -5.23
C LEU A 371 -6.35 15.10 -4.83
N TYR A 372 -5.72 14.31 -5.71
CA TYR A 372 -4.36 13.82 -5.48
C TYR A 372 -3.31 14.94 -5.46
N ARG A 373 -3.53 16.04 -6.21
CA ARG A 373 -2.68 17.22 -6.12
C ARG A 373 -2.78 17.91 -4.76
N SER A 374 -3.94 17.84 -4.09
CA SER A 374 -4.08 18.33 -2.71
C SER A 374 -3.22 17.52 -1.75
N PHE A 375 -3.26 16.18 -1.83
CA PHE A 375 -2.37 15.34 -1.03
C PHE A 375 -0.89 15.62 -1.31
N LEU A 376 -0.51 15.79 -2.58
CA LEU A 376 0.88 16.10 -2.93
C LEU A 376 1.34 17.44 -2.36
N ARG A 377 0.46 18.44 -2.36
CA ARG A 377 0.76 19.76 -1.81
C ARG A 377 1.04 19.69 -0.32
N GLU A 378 0.20 19.00 0.44
CA GLU A 378 0.40 18.82 1.89
C GLU A 378 1.65 18.00 2.19
N TYR A 379 1.93 16.95 1.40
CA TYR A 379 3.18 16.20 1.51
C TYR A 379 4.41 17.10 1.28
N ILE A 380 4.44 17.86 0.19
CA ILE A 380 5.59 18.73 -0.16
C ILE A 380 5.79 19.81 0.91
N LYS A 381 4.70 20.37 1.44
CA LYS A 381 4.75 21.34 2.54
C LYS A 381 5.48 20.75 3.74
N LEU A 382 5.01 19.61 4.28
CA LEU A 382 5.63 18.96 5.42
C LEU A 382 7.06 18.49 5.13
N TRP A 383 7.32 17.99 3.92
CA TRP A 383 8.67 17.61 3.51
C TRP A 383 9.63 18.80 3.52
N ARG A 384 9.22 19.96 3.00
CA ARG A 384 10.03 21.18 3.05
C ARG A 384 10.31 21.61 4.48
N GLU A 385 9.28 21.64 5.32
CA GLU A 385 9.39 21.99 6.73
C GLU A 385 10.42 21.07 7.43
N ASN A 386 10.37 19.76 7.22
CA ASN A 386 11.19 18.77 7.94
C ASN A 386 12.61 18.53 7.38
N TYR A 387 12.88 18.89 6.11
CA TYR A 387 14.16 18.60 5.44
C TYR A 387 14.92 19.84 4.97
N ILE A 388 14.24 20.96 4.73
CA ILE A 388 14.86 22.17 4.18
C ILE A 388 14.85 23.28 5.23
N GLU A 389 13.68 23.59 5.79
CA GLU A 389 13.50 24.78 6.63
C GLU A 389 14.24 24.65 7.98
N VAL A 390 14.35 23.43 8.51
CA VAL A 390 15.18 23.09 9.69
C VAL A 390 16.66 23.49 9.60
N VAL A 391 17.19 23.74 8.40
CA VAL A 391 18.60 24.16 8.22
C VAL A 391 18.77 25.67 8.44
N PHE A 392 17.67 26.43 8.39
CA PHE A 392 17.67 27.88 8.51
C PHE A 392 17.18 28.38 9.88
N GLU A 393 16.70 27.48 10.74
CA GLU A 393 16.37 27.72 12.15
C GLU A 393 17.56 27.38 13.06
#